data_AF-A0A7J9JTX5-F1
#
_entry.id   AF-A0A7J9JTX5-F1
#
_cell.length_a   1.000
_cell.length_b   1.000
_cell.length_c   1.000
_cell.angle_alpha   90.00
_cell.angle_beta   90.00
_cell.angle_gamma   90.00
#
_symmetry.space_group_name_H-M   'P 1'
#
loop_
_entity.id
_entity.type
_entity.pdbx_description
1 polymer ?
#
loop_
_entity_poly.entity_id
_entity_poly.type
_entity_poly.pdbx_seq_one_letter_code
_entity_poly.pdbx_strand_id
1 'polypeptide(L)'
;FSSSRTPSLLAVGNPSSVLSSNSEFLASLPSLKWNHFIGQRRSMFIQTQSTPNPSSLMFYPGKAVMEVGSADFPNARSAMNSPLAKALYGIDGITRVFFGSDFITVTKSDDASWDLLKPEIFAAIMDFYSSGQPLFLDSKTASSMDTAIHEMGGFFETLCCAIMFSKL
;
A
#
# COMPACT_ATOMS: atom_id res chain seq x y z
N PHE A 1 -2.15 -65.66 -5.22
CA PHE A 1 -1.26 -65.43 -6.37
C PHE A 1 -0.32 -64.30 -5.96
N SER A 2 0.81 -64.60 -5.30
CA SER A 2 2.17 -64.72 -5.89
C SER A 2 2.49 -63.47 -6.74
N SER A 3 3.57 -62.70 -6.57
CA SER A 3 4.92 -62.93 -6.03
C SER A 3 5.52 -61.54 -5.72
N SER A 4 6.20 -61.31 -4.60
CA SER A 4 7.60 -61.63 -4.31
C SER A 4 8.66 -60.84 -5.09
N ARG A 5 9.62 -60.29 -4.32
CA ARG A 5 11.04 -60.06 -4.61
C ARG A 5 11.53 -58.69 -5.15
N THR A 6 12.09 -57.92 -4.21
CA THR A 6 13.42 -57.26 -4.28
C THR A 6 14.53 -58.31 -4.62
N PRO A 7 15.83 -57.99 -4.89
CA PRO A 7 16.62 -56.88 -4.33
C PRO A 7 17.84 -56.36 -5.16
N SER A 8 18.68 -55.53 -4.50
CA SER A 8 20.16 -55.57 -4.55
C SER A 8 20.89 -55.00 -5.78
N LEU A 9 22.07 -54.37 -5.74
CA LEU A 9 23.07 -54.09 -4.70
C LEU A 9 24.32 -53.46 -5.38
N LEU A 10 24.90 -52.39 -4.78
CA LEU A 10 26.33 -51.96 -4.80
C LEU A 10 27.01 -51.74 -6.18
N ALA A 11 28.14 -51.04 -6.38
CA ALA A 11 29.26 -50.66 -5.52
C ALA A 11 30.15 -49.64 -6.28
N VAL A 12 30.88 -48.80 -5.53
CA VAL A 12 32.33 -48.48 -5.67
C VAL A 12 32.81 -47.92 -7.04
N GLY A 13 33.58 -46.84 -7.18
CA GLY A 13 34.38 -46.03 -6.26
C GLY A 13 35.24 -45.04 -7.09
N ASN A 14 35.79 -44.06 -6.38
CA ASN A 14 36.86 -43.07 -6.69
C ASN A 14 38.02 -43.59 -7.59
N PRO A 15 39.01 -42.79 -8.09
CA PRO A 15 39.45 -41.44 -7.65
C PRO A 15 39.98 -40.43 -8.72
N SER A 16 40.04 -39.16 -8.30
CA SER A 16 41.11 -38.15 -8.48
C SER A 16 41.96 -37.97 -9.77
N SER A 17 42.12 -36.67 -10.09
CA SER A 17 43.31 -35.98 -10.69
C SER A 17 43.41 -36.00 -12.24
N VAL A 18 43.82 -34.96 -12.98
CA VAL A 18 44.89 -33.95 -12.79
C VAL A 18 44.69 -32.74 -13.76
N LEU A 19 44.88 -31.53 -13.23
CA LEU A 19 45.43 -30.23 -13.73
C LEU A 19 45.21 -29.60 -15.14
N SER A 20 45.29 -28.26 -15.07
CA SER A 20 45.73 -27.26 -16.07
C SER A 20 44.62 -26.65 -16.94
N SER A 21 44.49 -25.34 -17.14
CA SER A 21 45.45 -24.24 -17.06
C SER A 21 44.73 -22.91 -16.84
N ASN A 22 45.48 -21.98 -16.25
CA ASN A 22 45.16 -20.57 -16.05
C ASN A 22 44.73 -19.83 -17.33
N SER A 23 43.71 -18.98 -17.22
CA SER A 23 43.72 -17.67 -17.90
C SER A 23 42.73 -16.74 -17.20
N GLU A 24 43.27 -15.90 -16.32
CA GLU A 24 42.65 -14.66 -15.88
C GLU A 24 42.51 -13.74 -17.10
N PHE A 25 41.31 -13.34 -17.49
CA PHE A 25 41.13 -12.18 -18.36
C PHE A 25 39.75 -11.53 -18.16
N LEU A 26 39.76 -10.48 -17.32
CA LEU A 26 38.99 -9.24 -17.42
C LEU A 26 37.50 -9.32 -17.86
N ALA A 27 36.60 -9.18 -16.88
CA ALA A 27 35.56 -8.14 -16.95
C ALA A 27 34.92 -7.95 -15.57
N SER A 28 35.33 -6.86 -14.92
CA SER A 28 34.66 -6.23 -13.78
C SER A 28 33.19 -5.95 -14.10
N LEU A 29 32.28 -6.81 -13.63
CA LEU A 29 30.90 -6.41 -13.43
C LEU A 29 30.79 -5.84 -12.01
N PRO A 30 30.27 -4.62 -11.82
CA PRO A 30 29.96 -4.15 -10.48
C PRO A 30 29.02 -5.17 -9.88
N SER A 31 29.39 -5.70 -8.71
CA SER A 31 28.43 -6.35 -7.84
C SER A 31 27.31 -5.34 -7.68
N LEU A 32 26.17 -5.61 -8.31
CA LEU A 32 24.89 -5.09 -7.89
C LEU A 32 24.73 -5.64 -6.48
N LYS A 33 25.37 -4.95 -5.53
CA LYS A 33 24.98 -4.89 -4.14
C LYS A 33 23.52 -4.55 -4.26
N TRP A 34 22.68 -5.58 -4.22
CA TRP A 34 21.24 -5.45 -4.20
C TRP A 34 21.00 -4.55 -3.02
N ASN A 35 20.80 -3.27 -3.35
CA ASN A 35 20.71 -2.21 -2.40
C ASN A 35 19.58 -2.64 -1.51
N HIS A 36 19.93 -2.97 -0.27
CA HIS A 36 19.13 -2.94 0.93
C HIS A 36 17.68 -2.51 0.69
N PHE A 37 16.87 -3.36 0.05
CA PHE A 37 15.42 -3.28 0.14
C PHE A 37 15.06 -3.91 1.47
N ILE A 38 15.60 -3.32 2.55
CA ILE A 38 14.85 -3.20 3.80
C ILE A 38 13.80 -2.11 3.55
N GLY A 39 12.89 -2.41 2.61
CA GLY A 39 11.58 -1.80 2.60
C GLY A 39 10.90 -2.34 3.84
N GLN A 40 10.90 -1.51 4.89
CA GLN A 40 10.16 -1.65 6.13
C GLN A 40 9.10 -2.76 6.08
N ARG A 41 9.23 -3.79 6.93
CA ARG A 41 8.14 -4.73 7.18
C ARG A 41 7.00 -3.95 7.84
N ARG A 42 6.22 -3.22 7.06
CA ARG A 42 4.96 -2.61 7.47
C ARG A 42 3.96 -3.75 7.61
N SER A 43 4.10 -4.57 8.67
CA SER A 43 3.17 -5.68 8.93
C SER A 43 1.90 -5.13 9.56
N MET A 44 1.15 -4.32 8.83
CA MET A 44 -0.27 -4.11 9.12
C MET A 44 -1.04 -5.13 8.29
N PHE A 45 -1.72 -6.06 8.97
CA PHE A 45 -2.57 -7.04 8.31
C PHE A 45 -4.02 -6.58 8.41
N ILE A 46 -4.61 -6.24 7.27
CA ILE A 46 -6.01 -5.83 7.20
C ILE A 46 -6.86 -7.08 6.99
N GLN A 47 -7.76 -7.38 7.93
CA GLN A 47 -8.72 -8.49 7.78
C GLN A 47 -9.97 -7.99 7.08
N THR A 48 -10.61 -8.86 6.29
CA THR A 48 -11.90 -8.54 5.64
C THR A 48 -12.98 -9.49 6.14
N GLN A 49 -14.17 -8.95 6.44
CA GLN A 49 -15.36 -9.76 6.72
C GLN A 49 -16.50 -9.42 5.77
N SER A 50 -17.13 -10.47 5.25
CA SER A 50 -18.34 -10.38 4.45
C SER A 50 -19.51 -9.92 5.30
N THR A 51 -20.32 -9.02 4.74
CA THR A 51 -21.58 -8.60 5.34
C THR A 51 -22.75 -9.33 4.65
N PRO A 52 -23.97 -9.37 5.23
CA PRO A 52 -25.13 -9.88 4.53
C PRO A 52 -25.45 -9.11 3.23
N ASN A 53 -24.91 -7.91 3.05
CA ASN A 53 -25.00 -7.16 1.80
C ASN A 53 -23.81 -7.50 0.88
N PRO A 54 -24.01 -8.10 -0.30
CA PRO A 54 -22.91 -8.44 -1.22
C PRO A 54 -22.16 -7.20 -1.75
N SER A 55 -22.81 -6.04 -1.75
CA SER A 55 -22.22 -4.77 -2.18
C SER A 55 -21.45 -4.07 -1.05
N SER A 56 -21.42 -4.61 0.18
CA SER A 56 -20.68 -4.04 1.30
C SER A 56 -19.70 -5.03 1.93
N LEU A 57 -18.49 -4.55 2.22
CA LEU A 57 -17.44 -5.34 2.86
C LEU A 57 -16.83 -4.56 4.03
N MET A 58 -16.52 -5.27 5.12
CA MET A 58 -15.89 -4.70 6.31
C MET A 58 -14.39 -4.99 6.30
N PHE A 59 -13.59 -3.97 6.61
CA PHE A 59 -12.13 -3.99 6.66
C PHE A 59 -11.67 -3.66 8.08
N TYR A 60 -10.81 -4.51 8.66
CA TYR A 60 -10.29 -4.38 10.01
C TYR A 60 -8.78 -4.16 9.96
N PRO A 61 -8.29 -2.92 10.13
CA PRO A 61 -6.85 -2.62 10.08
C PRO A 61 -6.06 -3.12 11.30
N GLY A 62 -6.74 -3.67 12.32
CA GLY A 62 -6.12 -4.09 13.59
C GLY A 62 -5.74 -2.92 14.51
N LYS A 63 -6.22 -1.71 14.20
CA LYS A 63 -6.13 -0.51 15.02
C LYS A 63 -7.49 0.15 15.12
N ALA A 64 -7.72 0.90 16.19
CA ALA A 64 -8.89 1.76 16.30
C ALA A 64 -8.91 2.76 15.14
N VAL A 65 -10.03 2.80 14.43
CA VAL A 65 -10.33 3.77 13.38
C VAL A 65 -10.95 5.00 14.03
N MET A 66 -12.00 4.83 14.85
CA MET A 66 -12.61 5.90 15.63
C MET A 66 -12.53 5.62 17.12
N GLU A 67 -12.09 6.61 17.90
CA GLU A 67 -12.04 6.47 19.37
C GLU A 67 -13.43 6.51 20.00
N VAL A 68 -14.33 7.36 19.48
CA VAL A 68 -15.68 7.54 20.00
C VAL A 68 -16.66 7.72 18.84
N GLY A 69 -17.76 6.97 18.88
CA GLY A 69 -18.86 7.10 17.94
C GLY A 69 -18.63 6.38 16.60
N SER A 70 -19.24 6.91 15.55
CA SER A 70 -19.16 6.39 14.19
C SER A 70 -19.35 7.53 13.22
N ALA A 71 -18.79 7.41 12.01
CA ALA A 71 -18.92 8.42 10.97
C ALA A 71 -19.36 7.78 9.67
N ASP A 72 -20.40 8.35 9.05
CA ASP A 72 -20.91 7.88 7.77
C ASP A 72 -20.66 8.89 6.66
N PHE A 73 -20.22 8.38 5.51
CA PHE A 73 -19.90 9.18 4.33
C PHE A 73 -20.71 8.62 3.15
N PRO A 74 -21.95 9.09 2.94
CA PRO A 74 -22.83 8.63 1.87
C PRO A 74 -22.49 9.24 0.51
N ASN A 75 -21.62 10.24 0.44
CA ASN A 75 -21.16 10.85 -0.80
C ASN A 75 -19.71 11.37 -0.67
N ALA A 76 -19.08 11.63 -1.82
CA ALA A 76 -17.70 12.14 -1.88
C ALA A 76 -17.52 13.51 -1.20
N ARG A 77 -18.58 14.34 -1.13
CA ARG A 77 -18.51 15.67 -0.51
C ARG A 77 -18.34 15.55 1.02
N SER A 78 -19.10 14.65 1.66
CA SER A 78 -18.93 14.34 3.08
C SER A 78 -17.55 13.74 3.38
N ALA A 79 -17.01 12.95 2.45
CA ALA A 79 -15.71 12.30 2.60
C ALA A 79 -14.53 13.29 2.63
N MET A 80 -14.70 14.51 2.10
CA MET A 80 -13.64 15.53 2.13
C MET A 80 -13.19 15.91 3.55
N ASN A 81 -14.04 15.69 4.55
CA ASN A 81 -13.71 15.98 5.94
C ASN A 81 -12.72 14.98 6.56
N SER A 82 -12.42 13.88 5.87
CA SER A 82 -11.48 12.85 6.33
C SER A 82 -10.49 12.48 5.21
N PRO A 83 -9.16 12.56 5.44
CA PRO A 83 -8.18 12.19 4.42
C PRO A 83 -8.32 10.72 3.99
N LEU A 84 -8.60 9.81 4.94
CA LEU A 84 -8.84 8.41 4.66
C LEU A 84 -10.11 8.21 3.81
N ALA A 85 -11.22 8.84 4.18
CA ALA A 85 -12.47 8.70 3.42
C ALA A 85 -12.30 9.28 2.01
N LYS A 86 -11.61 10.42 1.87
CA LYS A 86 -11.29 11.02 0.58
C LYS A 86 -10.45 10.09 -0.30
N ALA A 87 -9.42 9.45 0.26
CA ALA A 87 -8.59 8.50 -0.46
C ALA A 87 -9.41 7.29 -0.95
N LEU A 88 -10.30 6.76 -0.10
CA LEU A 88 -11.20 5.68 -0.49
C LEU A 88 -12.17 6.10 -1.60
N TYR A 89 -12.79 7.27 -1.49
CA TYR A 89 -13.68 7.79 -2.54
C TYR A 89 -12.97 8.12 -3.86
N GLY A 90 -11.64 8.23 -3.86
CA GLY A 90 -10.86 8.37 -5.09
C GLY A 90 -10.78 7.07 -5.91
N ILE A 91 -11.16 5.92 -5.33
CA ILE A 91 -11.19 4.64 -6.02
C ILE A 91 -12.52 4.51 -6.77
N ASP A 92 -12.44 4.26 -8.07
CA ASP A 92 -13.60 4.09 -8.92
C ASP A 92 -14.48 2.92 -8.47
N GLY A 93 -15.77 3.18 -8.29
CA GLY A 93 -16.75 2.17 -7.89
C GLY A 93 -17.06 2.12 -6.40
N ILE A 94 -16.50 3.01 -5.56
CA ILE A 94 -16.92 3.17 -4.17
C ILE A 94 -18.09 4.15 -4.07
N THR A 95 -19.19 3.73 -3.44
CA THR A 95 -20.44 4.51 -3.33
C THR A 95 -20.70 5.03 -1.92
N ARG A 96 -20.23 4.31 -0.89
CA ARG A 96 -20.40 4.71 0.52
C ARG A 96 -19.24 4.19 1.36
N VAL A 97 -18.82 4.99 2.33
CA VAL A 97 -17.83 4.60 3.34
C VAL A 97 -18.41 4.86 4.72
N PHE A 98 -18.17 3.96 5.66
CA PHE A 98 -18.59 4.09 7.06
C PHE A 98 -17.46 3.67 7.98
N PHE A 99 -17.18 4.49 9.00
CA PHE A 99 -16.19 4.22 10.03
C PHE A 99 -16.88 3.82 11.32
N GLY A 100 -16.55 2.63 11.81
CA GLY A 100 -16.86 2.18 13.17
C GLY A 100 -15.66 2.37 14.10
N SER A 101 -15.71 1.73 15.27
CA SER A 101 -14.62 1.78 16.26
C SER A 101 -13.32 1.21 15.70
N ASP A 102 -13.37 -0.01 15.17
CA ASP A 102 -12.19 -0.80 14.76
C ASP A 102 -12.28 -1.30 13.31
N PHE A 103 -13.30 -0.84 12.58
CA PHE A 103 -13.59 -1.30 11.23
C PHE A 103 -14.01 -0.17 10.31
N ILE A 104 -13.75 -0.39 9.02
CA ILE A 104 -14.18 0.46 7.91
C ILE A 104 -15.09 -0.38 7.03
N THR A 105 -16.32 0.05 6.82
CA THR A 105 -17.23 -0.56 5.86
C THR A 105 -17.19 0.23 4.57
N VAL A 106 -16.92 -0.46 3.47
CA VAL A 106 -16.98 0.13 2.12
C VAL A 106 -18.14 -0.51 1.39
N THR A 107 -18.95 0.31 0.74
CA THR A 107 -19.98 -0.13 -0.20
C THR A 107 -19.53 0.23 -1.61
N LYS A 108 -19.62 -0.75 -2.51
CA LYS A 108 -19.31 -0.59 -3.92
C LYS A 108 -20.58 -0.36 -4.77
N SER A 109 -20.39 0.09 -6.00
CA SER A 109 -21.42 0.03 -7.04
C SER A 109 -21.59 -1.40 -7.57
N ASP A 110 -22.70 -1.64 -8.25
CA ASP A 110 -22.99 -2.94 -8.86
C ASP A 110 -22.02 -3.27 -10.01
N ASP A 111 -21.51 -2.24 -10.70
CA ASP A 111 -20.59 -2.38 -11.84
C ASP A 111 -19.14 -2.71 -11.44
N ALA A 112 -18.77 -2.50 -10.17
CA ALA A 112 -17.40 -2.70 -9.69
C ALA A 112 -17.17 -4.11 -9.13
N SER A 113 -15.96 -4.66 -9.28
CA SER A 113 -15.60 -5.98 -8.74
C SER A 113 -14.73 -5.87 -7.49
N TRP A 114 -15.00 -6.74 -6.49
CA TRP A 114 -14.20 -6.77 -5.26
C TRP A 114 -12.74 -7.19 -5.49
N ASP A 115 -12.46 -7.94 -6.55
CA ASP A 115 -11.10 -8.39 -6.89
C ASP A 115 -10.17 -7.23 -7.26
N LEU A 116 -10.72 -6.17 -7.87
CA LEU A 116 -10.01 -4.94 -8.20
C LEU A 116 -10.04 -3.93 -7.04
N LEU A 117 -11.15 -3.83 -6.32
CA LEU A 117 -11.30 -2.87 -5.23
C LEU A 117 -10.46 -3.21 -4.00
N LYS A 118 -10.32 -4.49 -3.64
CA LYS A 118 -9.56 -4.91 -2.45
C LYS A 118 -8.11 -4.42 -2.45
N PRO A 119 -7.28 -4.65 -3.49
CA PRO A 119 -5.90 -4.18 -3.48
C PRO A 119 -5.81 -2.64 -3.36
N GLU A 120 -6.69 -1.90 -4.02
CA GLU A 120 -6.75 -0.43 -3.96
C GLU A 120 -7.13 0.06 -2.55
N ILE A 121 -8.16 -0.54 -1.93
CA ILE A 121 -8.60 -0.19 -0.57
C ILE A 121 -7.50 -0.49 0.44
N PHE A 122 -6.83 -1.64 0.31
CA PHE A 122 -5.70 -1.97 1.19
C PHE A 122 -4.57 -0.96 1.06
N ALA A 123 -4.22 -0.57 -0.17
CA ALA A 123 -3.21 0.44 -0.41
C ALA A 123 -3.56 1.77 0.27
N ALA A 124 -4.79 2.26 0.08
CA ALA A 124 -5.26 3.51 0.68
C ALA A 124 -5.24 3.49 2.21
N ILE A 125 -5.70 2.41 2.84
CA ILE A 125 -5.69 2.25 4.30
C ILE A 125 -4.25 2.21 4.83
N MET A 126 -3.38 1.41 4.19
CA MET A 126 -1.98 1.31 4.60
C MET A 126 -1.24 2.65 4.46
N ASP A 127 -1.47 3.37 3.36
CA ASP A 127 -0.84 4.67 3.10
C ASP A 127 -1.25 5.68 4.18
N PHE A 128 -2.56 5.79 4.47
CA PHE A 128 -3.07 6.63 5.55
C PHE A 128 -2.40 6.35 6.90
N TYR A 129 -2.40 5.09 7.36
CA TYR A 129 -1.78 4.73 8.63
C TYR A 129 -0.25 4.87 8.64
N SER A 130 0.39 4.83 7.47
CA SER A 130 1.84 5.06 7.35
C SER A 130 2.21 6.54 7.31
N SER A 131 1.33 7.38 6.78
CA SER A 131 1.49 8.83 6.72
C SER A 131 1.30 9.50 8.09
N GLY A 132 0.54 8.87 8.99
CA GLY A 132 0.23 9.42 10.31
C GLY A 132 -0.68 10.66 10.27
N GLN A 133 -1.40 10.88 9.17
CA GLN A 133 -2.34 11.98 9.04
C GLN A 133 -3.52 11.84 10.02
N PRO A 134 -4.11 12.96 10.45
CA PRO A 134 -5.31 12.91 11.28
C PRO A 134 -6.48 12.31 10.50
N LEU A 135 -7.36 11.57 11.20
CA LEU A 135 -8.54 10.97 10.56
C LEU A 135 -9.54 12.02 10.07
N PHE A 136 -9.67 13.14 10.78
CA PHE A 136 -10.53 14.26 10.40
C PHE A 136 -9.70 15.53 10.21
N LEU A 137 -10.06 16.30 9.19
CA LEU A 137 -9.51 17.62 8.94
C LEU A 137 -10.30 18.63 9.77
N ASP A 138 -9.91 18.81 11.02
CA ASP A 138 -10.44 19.92 11.80
C ASP A 138 -9.97 21.25 11.18
N SER A 139 -10.82 22.27 11.22
CA SER A 139 -10.50 23.63 10.74
C SER A 139 -9.22 24.21 11.35
N LYS A 140 -8.75 23.66 12.48
CA LYS A 140 -7.52 24.04 13.16
C LYS A 140 -6.24 23.49 12.50
N THR A 141 -6.31 22.34 11.82
CA THR A 141 -5.14 21.71 11.16
C THR A 141 -4.94 22.21 9.73
N ALA A 142 -6.01 22.69 9.07
CA ALA A 142 -5.90 23.38 7.78
C ALA A 142 -5.05 24.67 7.88
N SER A 143 -4.98 25.28 9.07
CA SER A 143 -4.13 26.45 9.33
C SER A 143 -2.65 26.10 9.52
N SER A 144 -2.28 24.84 9.76
CA SER A 144 -0.88 24.42 9.99
C SER A 144 -0.20 23.81 8.75
N MET A 145 -0.92 23.68 7.63
CA MET A 145 -0.33 23.29 6.34
C MET A 145 0.08 24.47 5.47
N ASP A 146 -0.07 25.72 5.96
CA ASP A 146 0.29 26.94 5.22
C ASP A 146 1.78 27.33 5.33
N THR A 147 2.67 26.46 5.84
CA THR A 147 4.12 26.78 5.90
C THR A 147 5.00 25.53 5.87
N ALA A 148 5.02 24.82 4.75
CA ALA A 148 6.14 23.94 4.39
C ALA A 148 6.22 23.80 2.87
N ILE A 149 6.84 24.79 2.23
CA ILE A 149 7.26 24.69 0.83
C ILE A 149 8.44 23.72 0.77
N HIS A 150 8.27 22.59 0.08
CA HIS A 150 9.38 21.83 -0.47
C HIS A 150 9.07 21.60 -1.95
N GLU A 151 9.43 22.58 -2.78
CA GLU A 151 9.31 22.50 -4.23
C GLU A 151 10.63 22.08 -4.87
N MET A 152 10.58 20.97 -5.60
CA MET A 152 11.24 20.80 -6.91
C MET A 152 10.40 19.76 -7.68
N GLY A 153 9.49 20.13 -8.57
CA GLY A 153 9.05 21.46 -8.96
C GLY A 153 7.93 21.41 -9.99
N GLY A 154 7.24 22.55 -10.12
CA GLY A 154 6.68 23.03 -11.37
C GLY A 154 5.31 22.46 -11.79
N PHE A 155 4.44 23.22 -12.47
CA PHE A 155 4.70 24.50 -13.11
C PHE A 155 3.39 24.95 -13.80
N PHE A 156 2.50 25.73 -13.15
CA PHE A 156 1.64 26.68 -13.88
C PHE A 156 0.87 27.73 -13.04
N GLU A 157 1.37 28.32 -11.94
CA GLU A 157 0.68 29.55 -11.47
C GLU A 157 1.45 30.56 -10.60
N THR A 158 2.75 30.41 -10.35
CA THR A 158 3.40 31.28 -9.35
C THR A 158 4.36 32.33 -9.93
N LEU A 159 4.67 32.28 -11.23
CA LEU A 159 5.58 33.26 -11.85
C LEU A 159 4.94 34.63 -12.13
N CYS A 160 3.61 34.76 -12.08
CA CYS A 160 2.95 36.05 -12.29
C CYS A 160 3.09 37.00 -11.09
N CYS A 161 3.33 36.48 -9.88
CA CYS A 161 3.28 37.30 -8.67
C CYS A 161 4.61 38.01 -8.35
N ALA A 162 5.75 37.39 -8.69
CA ALA A 162 7.07 37.90 -8.28
C ALA A 162 7.55 39.13 -9.07
N ILE A 163 7.05 39.36 -10.29
CA ILE A 163 7.46 40.53 -11.11
C ILE A 163 6.70 41.80 -10.69
N MET A 164 5.51 41.66 -10.06
CA MET A 164 4.65 42.79 -9.73
C MET A 164 5.06 43.54 -8.45
N PHE A 165 5.87 42.95 -7.56
CA PHE A 165 6.17 43.53 -6.24
C PHE A 165 7.56 44.19 -6.11
N SER A 166 8.38 44.20 -7.16
CA SER A 166 9.72 44.85 -7.14
C SER A 166 9.82 46.08 -8.06
N LYS A 167 8.69 46.70 -8.44
CA LYS A 167 8.71 47.97 -9.19
C LYS A 167 7.74 49.05 -8.69
N LEU A 168 7.35 48.98 -7.41
CA LEU A 168 6.80 50.11 -6.66
C LEU A 168 7.81 50.56 -5.60
#